data_AF-A0A2W4SSG0-F1
#
_entry.id   AF-A0A2W4SSG0-F1
#
_cell.length_a   1.000
_cell.length_b   1.000
_cell.length_c   1.000
_cell.angle_alpha   90.00
_cell.angle_beta   90.00
_cell.angle_gamma   90.00
#
_symmetry.space_group_name_H-M   'P 1'
#
loop_
_entity.id
_entity.type
_entity.pdbx_description
1 polymer ?
#
loop_
_entity_poly.entity_id
_entity_poly.type
_entity_poly.pdbx_seq_one_letter_code
_entity_poly.pdbx_strand_id
1 'polypeptide(L)'
;MKTKRSKPEPLFVDPDDAPPWTAEQFARAEISDGDTIIRPAQGTLTRQAGRPKLADAKQVVTLRLPPSLIERYKREGADWRARMADAIKKAAG
;
A
#
# COMPACT_ATOMS: atom_id res chain seq x y z
N MET A 1 -10.19 -43.72 51.93
CA MET A 1 -9.13 -43.44 50.93
C MET A 1 -9.30 -42.01 50.42
N LYS A 2 -8.26 -41.17 50.48
CA LYS A 2 -8.32 -39.80 49.94
C LYS A 2 -7.85 -39.83 48.49
N THR A 3 -8.75 -39.58 47.54
CA THR A 3 -8.43 -39.45 46.12
C THR A 3 -7.66 -38.14 45.89
N LYS A 4 -6.44 -38.23 45.34
CA LYS A 4 -5.63 -37.05 44.98
C LYS A 4 -6.32 -36.30 43.84
N ARG A 5 -6.50 -34.99 43.99
CA ARG A 5 -7.04 -34.12 42.92
C ARG A 5 -6.06 -34.10 41.74
N SER A 6 -6.59 -34.32 40.55
CA SER A 6 -5.85 -34.22 39.29
C SER A 6 -5.31 -32.80 39.09
N LYS A 7 -4.07 -32.70 38.62
CA LYS A 7 -3.36 -31.44 38.40
C LYS A 7 -4.08 -30.65 37.30
N PRO A 8 -4.48 -29.38 37.51
CA PRO A 8 -5.04 -28.57 36.45
C PRO A 8 -3.95 -28.30 35.38
N GLU A 9 -4.37 -28.24 34.12
CA GLU A 9 -3.47 -27.88 33.02
C GLU A 9 -2.86 -26.48 33.28
N PRO A 10 -1.56 -26.29 32.97
CA PRO A 10 -0.91 -25.00 33.19
C PRO A 10 -1.59 -23.92 32.34
N LEU A 11 -2.04 -22.84 32.99
CA LEU A 11 -2.66 -21.66 32.36
C LEU A 11 -1.66 -20.80 31.56
N PHE A 12 -0.38 -21.16 31.58
CA PHE A 12 0.69 -20.47 30.87
C PHE A 12 1.12 -21.32 29.68
N VAL A 13 0.82 -20.82 28.47
CA VAL A 13 1.31 -21.36 27.21
C VAL A 13 2.67 -20.74 26.96
N ASP A 14 3.69 -21.58 26.78
CA ASP A 14 5.05 -21.12 26.49
C ASP A 14 5.05 -20.38 25.13
N PRO A 15 5.50 -19.11 25.07
CA PRO A 15 5.61 -18.39 23.80
C PRO A 15 6.54 -19.06 22.78
N ASP A 16 7.47 -19.92 23.20
CA ASP A 16 8.32 -20.72 22.30
C ASP A 16 7.63 -22.02 21.81
N ASP A 17 6.55 -22.46 22.46
CA ASP A 17 5.72 -23.59 22.01
C ASP A 17 4.61 -23.07 21.07
N ALA A 18 5.03 -22.60 19.90
CA ALA A 18 4.13 -22.05 18.90
C ALA A 18 3.24 -23.14 18.28
N PRO A 19 1.94 -22.85 18.05
CA PRO A 19 1.04 -23.81 17.41
C PRO A 19 1.50 -24.15 15.99
N PRO A 20 1.19 -25.37 15.50
CA PRO A 20 1.53 -25.77 14.16
C PRO A 20 0.85 -24.88 13.13
N TRP A 21 1.58 -24.56 12.06
CA TRP A 21 1.04 -23.82 10.93
C TRP A 21 -0.08 -24.61 10.25
N THR A 22 -1.20 -23.94 9.99
CA THR A 22 -2.33 -24.58 9.31
C THR A 22 -2.11 -24.66 7.80
N ALA A 23 -2.77 -25.61 7.13
CA ALA A 23 -2.67 -25.78 5.69
C ALA A 23 -3.04 -24.51 4.90
N GLU A 24 -4.03 -23.75 5.39
CA GLU A 24 -4.43 -22.46 4.80
C GLU A 24 -3.32 -21.41 4.92
N GLN A 25 -2.54 -21.44 6.01
CA GLN A 25 -1.40 -20.55 6.20
C GLN A 25 -0.26 -20.88 5.23
N PHE A 26 0.00 -22.17 4.96
CA PHE A 26 0.94 -22.59 3.92
C PHE A 26 0.44 -22.28 2.51
N ALA A 27 -0.87 -22.40 2.26
CA ALA A 27 -1.46 -22.11 0.97
C ALA A 27 -1.27 -20.63 0.56
N ARG A 28 -1.37 -19.71 1.53
CA ARG A 28 -1.18 -18.26 1.33
C ARG A 28 0.29 -17.81 1.39
N ALA A 29 1.20 -18.63 1.90
CA ALA A 29 2.60 -18.27 2.10
C ALA A 29 3.36 -18.13 0.78
N GLU A 30 4.40 -17.30 0.82
CA GLU A 30 5.39 -17.19 -0.24
C GLU A 30 6.21 -18.47 -0.31
N ILE A 31 6.48 -18.93 -1.53
CA ILE A 31 7.40 -20.03 -1.81
C ILE A 31 8.60 -19.43 -2.53
N SER A 32 9.75 -19.49 -1.88
CA SER A 32 11.04 -19.14 -2.45
C SER A 32 11.99 -20.34 -2.42
N ASP A 33 12.85 -20.42 -3.42
CA ASP A 33 14.03 -21.28 -3.45
C ASP A 33 15.26 -20.38 -3.50
N GLY A 34 15.97 -20.29 -2.37
CA GLY A 34 17.01 -19.28 -2.16
C GLY A 34 16.48 -17.86 -2.33
N ASP A 35 17.11 -17.09 -3.24
CA ASP A 35 16.72 -15.73 -3.59
C ASP A 35 15.62 -15.64 -4.68
N THR A 36 15.17 -16.78 -5.21
CA THR A 36 14.17 -16.81 -6.30
C THR A 36 12.78 -17.09 -5.76
N ILE A 37 11.87 -16.13 -5.93
CA ILE A 37 10.46 -16.29 -5.56
C ILE A 37 9.75 -17.08 -6.67
N ILE A 38 9.30 -18.29 -6.34
CA ILE A 38 8.56 -19.19 -7.24
C ILE A 38 7.07 -18.83 -7.23
N ARG A 39 6.54 -18.49 -6.05
CA ARG A 39 5.15 -18.07 -5.88
C ARG A 39 5.06 -17.01 -4.80
N PRO A 40 4.61 -15.78 -5.10
CA PRO A 40 4.44 -14.74 -4.10
C PRO A 40 3.33 -15.11 -3.10
N ALA A 41 3.43 -14.60 -1.88
CA ALA A 41 2.36 -14.72 -0.90
C ALA A 41 1.06 -14.06 -1.38
N GLN A 42 -0.08 -14.57 -0.89
CA GLN A 42 -1.41 -14.11 -1.28
C GLN A 42 -2.17 -13.66 -0.04
N GLY A 43 -2.62 -12.41 0.02
CA GLY A 43 -3.44 -11.95 1.14
C GLY A 43 -3.51 -10.44 1.28
N THR A 44 -4.15 -10.01 2.37
CA THR A 44 -4.33 -8.58 2.68
C THR A 44 -2.99 -7.85 2.84
N LEU A 45 -1.95 -8.55 3.28
CA LEU A 45 -0.59 -8.02 3.43
C LEU A 45 0.17 -7.89 2.10
N THR A 46 -0.24 -8.61 1.05
CA THR A 46 0.38 -8.51 -0.29
C THR A 46 -0.35 -7.53 -1.22
N ARG A 47 -1.56 -7.11 -0.84
CA ARG A 47 -2.17 -5.92 -1.45
C ARG A 47 -1.42 -4.71 -0.92
N GLN A 48 -0.94 -3.84 -1.81
CA GLN A 48 -0.36 -2.56 -1.39
C GLN A 48 -1.35 -1.85 -0.46
N ALA A 49 -1.00 -1.74 0.81
CA ALA A 49 -1.75 -0.97 1.78
C ALA A 49 -1.71 0.50 1.35
N GLY A 50 -2.79 0.98 0.73
CA GLY A 50 -2.86 2.34 0.20
C GLY A 50 -4.25 2.71 -0.31
N ARG A 51 -4.51 4.02 -0.36
CA ARG A 51 -5.72 4.57 -0.99
C ARG A 51 -5.79 4.03 -2.44
N PRO A 52 -6.95 3.55 -2.91
CA PRO A 52 -7.11 3.14 -4.30
C PRO A 52 -6.62 4.25 -5.24
N LYS A 53 -5.82 3.87 -6.24
CA LYS A 53 -5.28 4.83 -7.22
C LYS A 53 -6.45 5.54 -7.90
N LEU A 54 -6.43 6.87 -7.87
CA LEU A 54 -7.42 7.66 -8.59
C LEU A 54 -7.20 7.48 -10.10
N ALA A 55 -8.26 7.15 -10.84
CA ALA A 55 -8.18 6.92 -12.28
C ALA A 55 -7.64 8.15 -13.03
N ASP A 56 -8.03 9.35 -12.59
CA ASP A 56 -7.68 10.64 -13.20
C ASP A 56 -6.80 11.48 -12.26
N ALA A 57 -5.67 10.92 -11.85
CA ALA A 57 -4.70 11.64 -11.03
C ALA A 57 -3.91 12.67 -11.85
N LYS A 58 -3.71 13.87 -11.30
CA LYS A 58 -2.82 14.88 -11.89
C LYS A 58 -1.41 14.30 -12.03
N GLN A 59 -0.85 14.38 -13.23
CA GLN A 59 0.52 13.94 -13.49
C GLN A 59 1.49 15.11 -13.36
N VAL A 60 2.63 14.86 -12.69
CA VAL A 60 3.72 15.83 -12.63
C VAL A 60 4.53 15.67 -13.91
N VAL A 61 4.46 16.69 -14.78
CA VAL A 61 5.21 16.74 -16.04
C VAL A 61 6.23 17.87 -16.01
N THR A 62 7.43 17.61 -16.56
CA THR A 62 8.45 18.64 -16.74
C THR A 62 8.26 19.33 -18.10
N LEU A 63 7.47 20.40 -18.13
CA LEU A 63 7.23 21.22 -19.32
C LEU A 63 7.98 22.56 -19.20
N ARG A 64 8.76 22.93 -20.22
CA ARG A 64 9.42 24.25 -20.29
C ARG A 64 8.48 25.25 -20.96
N LEU A 65 8.19 26.35 -20.26
CA LEU A 65 7.35 27.44 -20.74
C LEU A 65 8.14 28.75 -20.75
N PRO A 66 7.82 29.69 -21.65
CA PRO A 66 8.45 31.01 -21.64
C PRO A 66 8.14 31.75 -20.32
N PRO A 67 9.12 32.47 -19.75
CA PRO A 67 8.96 33.13 -18.45
C PRO A 67 7.86 34.19 -18.48
N SER A 68 7.68 34.90 -19.59
CA SER A 68 6.62 35.90 -19.76
C SER A 68 5.21 35.34 -19.57
N LEU A 69 4.97 34.10 -20.02
CA LEU A 69 3.69 33.42 -19.85
C LEU A 69 3.47 33.05 -18.38
N ILE A 70 4.49 32.51 -17.71
CA ILE A 70 4.42 32.16 -16.29
C ILE A 70 4.12 33.41 -15.45
N GLU A 71 4.83 34.51 -15.71
CA GLU A 71 4.63 35.77 -15.01
C GLU A 71 3.23 36.36 -15.26
N ARG A 72 2.71 36.27 -16.49
CA ARG A 72 1.32 36.65 -16.80
C ARG A 72 0.33 35.91 -15.91
N TYR A 73 0.44 34.58 -15.84
CA TYR A 73 -0.49 33.77 -15.05
C TYR A 73 -0.30 34.01 -13.54
N LYS A 74 0.94 34.11 -13.04
CA LYS A 74 1.20 34.40 -11.61
C LYS A 74 0.52 35.69 -11.14
N ARG A 75 0.46 36.72 -11.99
CA ARG A 75 -0.24 37.98 -11.67
C ARG A 75 -1.75 37.81 -11.48
N GLU A 76 -2.33 36.76 -12.05
CA GLU A 76 -3.76 36.50 -11.90
C GLU A 76 -4.12 35.93 -10.51
N GLY A 77 -3.16 35.50 -9.69
CA GLY A 77 -3.35 35.14 -8.28
C GLY A 77 -2.79 33.77 -7.87
N ALA A 78 -3.15 33.31 -6.67
CA ALA A 78 -2.64 32.07 -6.06
C ALA A 78 -2.90 30.81 -6.91
N ASP A 79 -4.05 30.76 -7.60
CA ASP A 79 -4.49 29.61 -8.41
C ASP A 79 -4.01 29.64 -9.87
N TRP A 80 -2.97 30.41 -10.17
CA TRP A 80 -2.49 30.59 -11.54
C TRP A 80 -2.15 29.30 -12.29
N ARG A 81 -1.65 28.27 -11.57
CA ARG A 81 -1.37 26.94 -12.15
C ARG A 81 -2.65 26.20 -12.55
N ALA A 82 -3.72 26.33 -11.75
CA ALA A 82 -5.01 25.72 -12.06
C ALA A 82 -5.66 26.40 -13.27
N ARG A 83 -5.57 27.73 -13.38
CA ARG A 83 -6.05 28.47 -14.56
C ARG A 83 -5.26 28.15 -15.81
N MET A 84 -3.95 28.00 -15.70
CA MET A 84 -3.11 27.54 -16.80
C MET A 84 -3.51 26.13 -17.26
N ALA A 85 -3.77 25.21 -16.33
CA ALA A 85 -4.24 23.86 -16.67
C ALA A 85 -5.59 23.87 -17.38
N ASP A 86 -6.53 24.72 -16.95
CA ASP A 86 -7.84 24.90 -17.62
C ASP A 86 -7.70 25.47 -19.03
N ALA A 87 -6.79 26.44 -19.24
CA ALA A 87 -6.50 26.99 -20.56
C ALA A 87 -5.89 25.93 -21.50
N ILE A 88 -4.96 25.11 -21.01
CA ILE A 88 -4.39 23.99 -21.78
C ILE A 88 -5.47 22.96 -22.12
N LYS A 89 -6.35 22.63 -21.16
CA LYS A 89 -7.47 21.71 -21.39
C LYS A 89 -8.41 22.22 -22.48
N LYS A 90 -8.81 23.49 -22.43
CA LYS A 90 -9.65 24.13 -23.46
C LYS A 90 -8.99 24.14 -24.84
N ALA A 91 -7.66 24.28 -24.91
CA ALA A 91 -6.94 24.23 -26.17
C ALA A 91 -6.78 22.80 -26.72
N ALA A 92 -6.81 21.79 -25.86
CA ALA A 92 -6.66 20.38 -26.22
C ALA A 92 -7.98 19.73 -26.70
N GLY A 93 -9.14 20.28 -26.30
CA GLY A 93 -10.47 19.75 -26.63
C GLY A 93 -11.27 19.37 -25.39
#